data_AF-A0A7Y0N1U3-F1
#
_entry.id   AF-A0A7Y0N1U3-F1
#
_cell.length_a   1.000
_cell.length_b   1.000
_cell.length_c   1.000
_cell.angle_alpha   90.00
_cell.angle_beta   90.00
_cell.angle_gamma   90.00
#
_symmetry.space_group_name_H-M   'P 1'
#
loop_
_entity.id
_entity.type
_entity.pdbx_description
1 polymer ?
#
loop_
_entity_poly.entity_id
_entity_poly.type
_entity_poly.pdbx_seq_one_letter_code
_entity_poly.pdbx_strand_id
1 'polypeptide(L)'
;LMGKTDKEDEGIDAVPPLSEGTVLTCREGEIKDRKTEPPKHFTEATLLQAMTGIARYVADKELKKILRDTDGLGTEATRAGILDTLFKRQLLTRQGKSILSSQAGRGLINALPQDATYPDMTAHWEHQLQGMAERNQAYQPFMQALEQRIDGLMSQVKSGPIPDSLRHLPKVERPAFKRKKRSYPKSGASKAGASKRKSS
;
A
#
# COMPACT_ATOMS: atom_id res chain seq x y z
N LEU A 1 24.04 22.64 20.51
CA LEU A 1 23.20 21.50 20.07
C LEU A 1 22.98 21.68 18.57
N MET A 2 23.71 20.91 17.75
CA MET A 2 23.75 21.06 16.29
C MET A 2 22.51 20.39 15.69
N GLY A 3 21.62 21.18 15.09
CA GLY A 3 20.43 20.70 14.37
C GLY A 3 20.75 20.56 12.88
N LYS A 4 20.68 19.32 12.41
CA LYS A 4 20.93 18.86 11.03
C LYS A 4 20.14 19.65 9.97
N THR A 5 20.84 20.15 8.97
CA THR A 5 20.32 20.44 7.63
C THR A 5 20.45 19.16 6.78
N ASP A 6 19.32 18.56 6.40
CA ASP A 6 19.28 17.46 5.45
C ASP A 6 18.63 17.93 4.13
N LYS A 7 19.38 17.70 3.04
CA LYS A 7 19.00 17.55 1.62
C LYS A 7 18.94 18.79 0.73
N GLU A 8 20.09 19.03 0.08
CA GLU A 8 20.28 19.19 -1.38
C GLU A 8 19.07 19.73 -2.16
N ASP A 9 18.98 21.06 -2.21
CA ASP A 9 18.25 21.82 -3.22
C ASP A 9 19.27 22.25 -4.29
N GLU A 10 19.70 21.29 -5.14
CA GLU A 10 20.43 21.62 -6.36
C GLU A 10 19.45 22.27 -7.35
N GLY A 11 19.45 23.61 -7.45
CA GLY A 11 18.94 24.26 -8.66
C GLY A 11 18.15 25.56 -8.53
N ILE A 12 18.36 26.37 -7.50
CA ILE A 12 17.99 27.80 -7.60
C ILE A 12 19.27 28.61 -7.63
N ASP A 13 19.81 28.82 -8.83
CA ASP A 13 20.81 29.86 -9.03
C ASP A 13 20.21 31.18 -8.55
N ALA A 14 20.90 31.82 -7.61
CA ALA A 14 20.50 33.12 -7.11
C ALA A 14 20.47 34.12 -8.27
N VAL A 15 19.27 34.53 -8.67
CA VAL A 15 19.09 35.56 -9.70
C VAL A 15 19.47 36.91 -9.10
N PRO A 16 20.28 37.75 -9.79
CA PRO A 16 20.65 39.06 -9.27
C PRO A 16 19.42 39.97 -9.12
N PRO A 17 19.44 40.92 -8.17
CA PRO A 17 18.35 41.89 -8.03
C PRO A 17 18.29 42.79 -9.28
N LEU A 18 17.12 42.86 -9.91
CA LEU A 18 16.86 43.68 -11.10
C LEU A 18 15.67 44.60 -10.84
N SER A 19 15.74 45.83 -11.36
CA SER A 19 14.62 46.78 -11.30
C SER A 19 13.65 46.56 -12.46
N GLU A 20 12.36 46.84 -12.25
CA GLU A 20 11.37 46.85 -13.33
C GLU A 20 11.82 47.81 -14.45
N GLY A 21 11.72 47.35 -15.70
CA GLY A 21 12.19 48.10 -16.89
C GLY A 21 13.66 47.88 -17.24
N THR A 22 14.41 47.04 -16.50
CA THR A 22 15.79 46.68 -16.88
C THR A 22 15.78 45.89 -18.19
N VAL A 23 16.45 46.43 -19.22
CA VAL A 23 16.63 45.77 -20.51
C VAL A 23 17.86 44.88 -20.44
N LEU A 24 17.69 43.58 -20.70
CA LEU A 24 18.77 42.60 -20.74
C LEU A 24 18.93 42.02 -22.13
N THR A 25 20.15 41.61 -22.45
CA THR A 25 20.48 40.97 -23.74
C THR A 25 20.63 39.46 -23.53
N CYS A 26 19.82 38.67 -24.24
CA CYS A 26 20.00 37.23 -24.33
C CYS A 26 21.30 36.95 -25.10
N ARG A 27 22.28 36.32 -24.43
CA ARG A 27 23.60 36.05 -25.03
C ARG A 27 23.57 34.84 -25.95
N GLU A 28 22.84 33.81 -25.57
CA GLU A 28 22.75 32.55 -26.30
C GLU A 28 21.38 31.89 -26.07
N GLY A 29 20.94 31.10 -27.05
CA GLY A 29 19.79 30.21 -26.95
C GLY A 29 20.22 28.79 -27.26
N GLU A 30 19.89 27.85 -26.38
CA GLU A 30 20.20 26.43 -26.56
C GLU A 30 18.91 25.64 -26.79
N ILE A 31 18.88 24.83 -27.85
CA ILE A 31 17.80 23.86 -28.06
C ILE A 31 18.14 22.59 -27.30
N LYS A 32 17.41 22.34 -26.21
CA LYS A 32 17.57 21.13 -25.39
C LYS A 32 16.56 20.08 -25.80
N ASP A 33 17.03 19.07 -26.50
CA ASP A 33 16.22 17.87 -26.77
C ASP A 33 15.97 17.11 -25.47
N ARG A 34 14.69 16.95 -25.12
CA ARG A 34 14.26 16.19 -23.95
C ARG A 34 13.30 15.08 -24.37
N LYS A 35 13.33 13.97 -23.63
CA LYS A 35 12.40 12.85 -23.80
C LYS A 35 11.56 12.69 -22.55
N THR A 36 10.30 12.33 -22.73
CA THR A 36 9.42 11.95 -21.62
C THR A 36 9.84 10.59 -21.08
N GLU A 37 9.89 10.45 -19.77
CA GLU A 37 10.11 9.17 -19.12
C GLU A 37 8.77 8.53 -18.71
N PRO A 38 8.64 7.19 -18.78
CA PRO A 38 7.47 6.52 -18.24
C PRO A 38 7.39 6.72 -16.72
N PRO A 39 6.18 6.67 -16.13
CA PRO A 39 6.02 6.74 -14.68
C PRO A 39 6.84 5.66 -13.98
N LYS A 40 7.57 6.05 -12.94
CA LYS A 40 8.34 5.11 -12.11
C LYS A 40 7.38 4.17 -11.39
N HIS A 41 7.77 2.90 -11.28
CA HIS A 41 7.06 1.95 -10.43
C HIS A 41 7.04 2.42 -8.97
N PHE A 42 6.00 2.02 -8.23
CA PHE A 42 5.93 2.30 -6.81
C PHE A 42 7.04 1.56 -6.05
N THR A 43 7.67 2.26 -5.13
CA THR A 43 8.37 1.68 -3.97
C THR A 43 7.40 1.57 -2.79
N GLU A 44 7.81 0.88 -1.73
CA GLU A 44 7.02 0.76 -0.50
C GLU A 44 6.65 2.12 0.10
N ALA A 45 7.62 3.04 0.19
CA ALA A 45 7.39 4.40 0.68
C ALA A 45 6.40 5.17 -0.21
N THR A 46 6.62 5.15 -1.53
CA THR A 46 5.73 5.89 -2.46
C THR A 46 4.34 5.27 -2.54
N LEU A 47 4.18 3.97 -2.30
CA LEU A 47 2.88 3.30 -2.27
C LEU A 47 2.11 3.68 -0.99
N LEU A 48 2.78 3.70 0.17
CA LEU A 48 2.18 4.19 1.42
C LEU A 48 1.78 5.67 1.31
N GLN A 49 2.61 6.49 0.68
CA GLN A 49 2.28 7.89 0.37
C GLN A 49 1.09 7.98 -0.59
N ALA A 50 0.99 7.09 -1.58
CA ALA A 50 -0.16 7.04 -2.50
C ALA A 50 -1.45 6.62 -1.79
N MET A 51 -1.40 5.68 -0.83
CA MET A 51 -2.56 5.29 -0.01
C MET A 51 -3.05 6.45 0.86
N THR A 52 -2.11 7.20 1.47
CA THR A 52 -2.44 8.38 2.27
C THR A 52 -2.99 9.52 1.39
N GLY A 53 -2.34 9.76 0.25
CA GLY A 53 -2.71 10.80 -0.70
C GLY A 53 -3.64 10.33 -1.82
N ILE A 54 -4.51 9.35 -1.56
CA ILE A 54 -5.26 8.63 -2.60
C ILE A 54 -6.21 9.54 -3.40
N ALA A 55 -6.63 10.66 -2.81
CA ALA A 55 -7.44 11.69 -3.47
C ALA A 55 -6.86 12.15 -4.82
N ARG A 56 -5.53 12.12 -5.01
CA ARG A 56 -4.91 12.49 -6.30
C ARG A 56 -5.28 11.55 -7.46
N TYR A 57 -5.72 10.34 -7.14
CA TYR A 57 -6.09 9.30 -8.11
C TYR A 57 -7.60 9.21 -8.36
N VAL A 58 -8.40 10.03 -7.69
CA VAL A 58 -9.86 10.10 -7.88
C VAL A 58 -10.20 11.18 -8.89
N ALA A 59 -11.14 10.95 -9.80
CA ALA A 59 -11.55 11.97 -10.76
C ALA A 59 -12.48 13.00 -10.11
N ASP A 60 -13.49 12.52 -9.39
CA ASP A 60 -14.54 13.30 -8.74
C ASP A 60 -13.99 14.27 -7.69
N LYS A 61 -14.43 15.53 -7.74
CA LYS A 61 -14.00 16.61 -6.85
C LYS A 61 -14.57 16.49 -5.44
N GLU A 62 -15.80 16.00 -5.29
CA GLU A 62 -16.44 15.83 -3.99
C GLU A 62 -15.78 14.67 -3.24
N LEU A 63 -15.59 13.52 -3.90
CA LEU A 63 -14.89 12.36 -3.32
C LEU A 63 -13.42 12.68 -2.98
N LYS A 64 -12.75 13.51 -3.79
CA LYS A 64 -11.41 14.04 -3.49
C LYS A 64 -11.33 14.77 -2.16
N LYS A 65 -12.35 15.57 -1.85
CA LYS A 65 -12.39 16.36 -0.61
C LYS A 65 -12.52 15.42 0.59
N ILE A 66 -13.48 14.50 0.52
CA ILE A 66 -13.71 13.48 1.56
C ILE A 66 -12.42 12.71 1.85
N LEU A 67 -11.76 12.17 0.82
CA LEU A 67 -10.54 11.38 0.99
C LEU A 67 -9.34 12.17 1.55
N ARG A 68 -9.31 13.50 1.38
CA ARG A 68 -8.30 14.35 2.03
C ARG A 68 -8.60 14.53 3.51
N ASP A 69 -9.88 14.67 3.85
CA ASP A 69 -10.33 14.88 5.21
C ASP A 69 -10.27 13.58 6.04
N THR A 70 -10.40 12.41 5.41
CA THR A 70 -10.41 11.07 6.06
C THR A 70 -9.05 10.35 6.07
N ASP A 71 -7.94 11.08 5.87
CA ASP A 71 -6.58 10.50 5.84
C ASP A 71 -6.38 9.39 4.76
N GLY A 72 -7.11 9.48 3.64
CA GLY A 72 -6.94 8.60 2.49
C GLY A 72 -7.51 7.19 2.66
N LEU A 73 -6.79 6.19 2.15
CA LEU A 73 -7.22 4.78 2.13
C LEU A 73 -6.62 4.01 3.31
N GLY A 74 -7.49 3.66 4.26
CA GLY A 74 -7.12 3.01 5.52
C GLY A 74 -6.37 3.97 6.46
N THR A 75 -6.26 3.58 7.73
CA THR A 75 -5.56 4.37 8.76
C THR A 75 -4.07 4.07 8.78
N GLU A 76 -3.23 5.01 9.24
CA GLU A 76 -1.77 4.86 9.35
C GLU A 76 -1.34 3.51 9.94
N ALA A 77 -2.01 3.06 11.02
CA ALA A 77 -1.73 1.81 11.71
C ALA A 77 -1.98 0.54 10.87
N THR A 78 -2.79 0.62 9.81
CA THR A 78 -3.23 -0.55 9.03
C THR A 78 -2.53 -0.67 7.67
N ARG A 79 -2.00 0.43 7.10
CA ARG A 79 -1.46 0.46 5.73
C ARG A 79 -0.30 -0.54 5.52
N ALA A 80 0.64 -0.60 6.46
CA ALA A 80 1.75 -1.56 6.39
C ALA A 80 1.26 -3.02 6.43
N GLY A 81 0.27 -3.32 7.28
CA GLY A 81 -0.32 -4.65 7.39
C GLY A 81 -1.08 -5.10 6.13
N ILE A 82 -1.73 -4.15 5.43
CA ILE A 82 -2.37 -4.40 4.13
C ILE A 82 -1.30 -4.77 3.10
N LEU A 83 -0.22 -3.99 2.99
CA LEU A 83 0.89 -4.29 2.08
C LEU A 83 1.50 -5.67 2.32
N ASP A 84 1.78 -6.00 3.58
CA ASP A 84 2.28 -7.32 3.98
C ASP A 84 1.33 -8.43 3.56
N THR A 85 0.03 -8.22 3.69
CA THR A 85 -0.99 -9.19 3.26
C THR A 85 -0.97 -9.39 1.76
N LEU A 86 -0.83 -8.32 0.97
CA LEU A 86 -0.74 -8.40 -0.49
C LEU A 86 0.51 -9.15 -0.95
N PHE A 87 1.65 -8.96 -0.28
CA PHE A 87 2.87 -9.74 -0.53
C PHE A 87 2.72 -11.21 -0.12
N LYS A 88 2.15 -11.49 1.07
CA LYS A 88 1.91 -12.86 1.55
C LYS A 88 0.98 -13.63 0.63
N ARG A 89 -0.02 -12.95 0.05
CA ARG A 89 -0.95 -13.51 -0.95
C ARG A 89 -0.37 -13.56 -2.36
N GLN A 90 0.88 -13.14 -2.56
CA GLN A 90 1.59 -13.15 -3.84
C GLN A 90 0.87 -12.34 -4.94
N LEU A 91 0.14 -11.30 -4.53
CA LEU A 91 -0.51 -10.34 -5.45
C LEU A 91 0.47 -9.23 -5.87
N LEU A 92 1.45 -8.95 -5.01
CA LEU A 92 2.57 -8.04 -5.27
C LEU A 92 3.90 -8.77 -5.15
N THR A 93 4.91 -8.31 -5.89
CA THR A 93 6.28 -8.79 -5.86
C THR A 93 7.26 -7.63 -5.70
N ARG A 94 8.42 -7.89 -5.10
CA ARG A 94 9.52 -6.91 -4.98
C ARG A 94 10.55 -7.17 -6.08
N GLN A 95 10.93 -6.14 -6.83
CA GLN A 95 12.06 -6.15 -7.76
C GLN A 95 13.01 -5.01 -7.37
N GLY A 96 14.05 -5.35 -6.63
CA GLY A 96 14.91 -4.35 -5.99
C GLY A 96 14.10 -3.48 -5.01
N LYS A 97 14.08 -2.17 -5.24
CA LYS A 97 13.30 -1.21 -4.44
C LYS A 97 11.86 -1.04 -4.94
N SER A 98 11.56 -1.55 -6.14
CA SER A 98 10.26 -1.39 -6.79
C SER A 98 9.30 -2.51 -6.41
N ILE A 99 8.02 -2.19 -6.41
CA ILE A 99 6.87 -3.06 -6.20
C ILE A 99 6.15 -3.21 -7.53
N LEU A 100 5.88 -4.46 -7.89
CA LEU A 100 5.20 -4.82 -9.12
C LEU A 100 3.99 -5.69 -8.81
N SER A 101 2.93 -5.57 -9.61
CA SER A 101 1.81 -6.50 -9.57
C SER A 101 2.21 -7.84 -10.16
N SER A 102 1.87 -8.93 -9.48
CA SER A 102 2.08 -10.28 -10.02
C SER A 102 1.08 -10.60 -11.14
N GLN A 103 1.25 -11.74 -11.82
CA GLN A 103 0.24 -12.22 -12.76
C GLN A 103 -1.09 -12.51 -12.04
N ALA A 104 -1.04 -13.08 -10.83
CA ALA A 104 -2.22 -13.32 -10.00
C ALA A 104 -2.89 -12.01 -9.56
N GLY A 105 -2.10 -10.99 -9.17
CA GLY A 105 -2.62 -9.66 -8.82
C GLY A 105 -3.38 -9.02 -9.98
N ARG A 106 -2.80 -9.04 -11.19
CA ARG A 106 -3.46 -8.53 -12.40
C ARG A 106 -4.70 -9.35 -12.77
N GLY A 107 -4.62 -10.67 -12.67
CA GLY A 107 -5.76 -11.56 -12.91
C GLY A 107 -6.94 -11.26 -11.98
N LEU A 108 -6.67 -11.04 -10.69
CA LEU A 108 -7.66 -10.67 -9.70
C LEU A 108 -8.30 -9.31 -9.99
N ILE A 109 -7.50 -8.27 -10.26
CA ILE A 109 -8.03 -6.95 -10.61
C ILE A 109 -8.95 -7.02 -11.83
N ASN A 110 -8.56 -7.77 -12.87
CA ASN A 110 -9.37 -7.93 -14.08
C ASN A 110 -10.64 -8.78 -13.87
N ALA A 111 -10.70 -9.59 -12.80
CA ALA A 111 -11.86 -10.40 -12.46
C ALA A 111 -12.85 -9.65 -11.55
N LEU A 112 -12.39 -8.59 -10.89
CA LEU A 112 -13.22 -7.78 -10.01
C LEU A 112 -14.01 -6.75 -10.82
N PRO A 113 -15.22 -6.37 -10.37
CA PRO A 113 -15.94 -5.27 -10.97
C PRO A 113 -15.17 -3.96 -10.73
N GLN A 114 -15.32 -2.99 -11.65
CA GLN A 114 -14.50 -1.77 -11.63
C GLN A 114 -14.62 -1.01 -10.31
N ASP A 115 -15.84 -0.90 -9.79
CA ASP A 115 -16.15 -0.27 -8.50
C ASP A 115 -15.35 -0.84 -7.31
N ALA A 116 -14.92 -2.11 -7.36
CA ALA A 116 -14.08 -2.74 -6.34
C ALA A 116 -12.57 -2.55 -6.54
N THR A 117 -12.16 -2.01 -7.69
CA THR A 117 -10.75 -1.81 -8.07
C THR A 117 -10.30 -0.35 -7.98
N TYR A 118 -11.24 0.57 -7.89
CA TYR A 118 -11.00 2.00 -7.76
C TYR A 118 -11.27 2.50 -6.33
N PRO A 119 -10.55 3.56 -5.88
CA PRO A 119 -10.68 4.11 -4.53
C PRO A 119 -12.03 4.81 -4.26
N ASP A 120 -12.81 5.10 -5.30
CA ASP A 120 -14.08 5.85 -5.24
C ASP A 120 -15.10 5.19 -4.31
N MET A 121 -15.22 3.86 -4.37
CA MET A 121 -16.12 3.11 -3.49
C MET A 121 -15.69 3.26 -2.01
N THR A 122 -14.39 3.19 -1.74
CA THR A 122 -13.86 3.38 -0.39
C THR A 122 -14.12 4.80 0.10
N ALA A 123 -13.95 5.81 -0.75
CA ALA A 123 -14.26 7.21 -0.41
C ALA A 123 -15.71 7.38 0.04
N HIS A 124 -16.64 6.74 -0.68
CA HIS A 124 -18.05 6.80 -0.36
C HIS A 124 -18.37 6.18 1.01
N TRP A 125 -17.72 5.05 1.33
CA TRP A 125 -17.89 4.41 2.63
C TRP A 125 -17.28 5.22 3.76
N GLU A 126 -16.08 5.75 3.62
CA GLU A 126 -15.45 6.59 4.65
C GLU A 126 -16.31 7.83 4.95
N HIS A 127 -16.94 8.43 3.92
CA HIS A 127 -17.89 9.52 4.12
C HIS A 127 -19.10 9.10 4.96
N GLN A 128 -19.69 7.94 4.66
CA GLN A 128 -20.85 7.44 5.39
C GLN A 128 -20.49 7.06 6.83
N LEU A 129 -19.34 6.41 7.02
CA LEU A 129 -18.80 6.08 8.34
C LEU A 129 -18.57 7.34 9.19
N GLN A 130 -17.99 8.38 8.59
CA GLN A 130 -17.80 9.67 9.25
C GLN A 130 -19.15 10.34 9.58
N GLY A 131 -20.10 10.34 8.65
CA GLY A 131 -21.44 10.86 8.88
C GLY A 131 -22.17 10.15 10.01
N MET A 132 -21.97 8.83 10.17
CA MET A 132 -22.50 8.07 11.30
C MET A 132 -21.80 8.41 12.62
N ALA A 133 -20.48 8.59 12.61
CA ALA A 133 -19.72 9.01 13.79
C ALA A 133 -20.17 10.40 14.29
N GLU A 134 -20.49 11.31 13.38
CA GLU A 134 -21.01 12.65 13.64
C GLU A 134 -22.51 12.69 13.93
N ARG A 135 -23.21 11.55 13.90
CA ARG A 135 -24.68 11.41 14.07
C ARG A 135 -25.51 12.10 12.97
N ASN A 136 -24.91 12.37 11.82
CA ASN A 136 -25.57 12.92 10.63
C ASN A 136 -26.19 11.83 9.74
N GLN A 137 -25.79 10.56 9.90
CA GLN A 137 -26.34 9.43 9.17
C GLN A 137 -26.71 8.27 10.10
N ALA A 138 -27.72 7.49 9.70
CA ALA A 138 -28.20 6.34 10.44
C ALA A 138 -27.51 5.04 9.98
N TYR A 139 -27.21 4.16 10.94
CA TYR A 139 -26.56 2.87 10.70
C TYR A 139 -27.40 1.88 9.87
N GLN A 140 -28.70 1.80 10.12
CA GLN A 140 -29.57 0.80 9.49
C GLN A 140 -29.65 0.94 7.96
N PRO A 141 -29.90 2.14 7.39
CA PRO A 141 -29.88 2.33 5.94
C PRO A 141 -28.53 1.98 5.29
N PHE A 142 -27.41 2.31 5.94
CA PHE A 142 -26.07 1.98 5.46
C PHE A 142 -25.88 0.46 5.35
N MET A 143 -26.20 -0.28 6.42
CA MET A 143 -26.04 -1.73 6.42
C MET A 143 -26.95 -2.43 5.43
N GLN A 144 -28.22 -1.99 5.30
CA GLN A 144 -29.14 -2.56 4.32
C GLN A 144 -28.63 -2.40 2.89
N ALA A 145 -28.11 -1.21 2.54
CA ALA A 145 -27.53 -0.97 1.22
C ALA A 145 -26.28 -1.82 0.98
N LEU A 146 -25.44 -2.00 2.02
CA LEU A 146 -24.24 -2.83 1.95
C LEU A 146 -24.59 -4.32 1.75
N GLU A 147 -25.54 -4.84 2.51
CA GLU A 147 -26.01 -6.22 2.42
C GLU A 147 -26.60 -6.52 1.03
N GLN A 148 -27.47 -5.66 0.52
CA GLN A 148 -28.04 -5.79 -0.82
C GLN A 148 -26.96 -5.81 -1.91
N ARG A 149 -25.93 -4.97 -1.75
CA ARG A 149 -24.80 -4.95 -2.69
C ARG A 149 -23.98 -6.24 -2.64
N ILE A 150 -23.71 -6.76 -1.44
CA ILE A 150 -23.01 -8.04 -1.26
C ILE A 150 -23.82 -9.17 -1.89
N ASP A 151 -25.13 -9.22 -1.69
CA ASP A 151 -26.00 -10.23 -2.30
C ASP A 151 -25.98 -10.16 -3.83
N GLY A 152 -25.98 -8.94 -4.39
CA GLY A 152 -25.82 -8.72 -5.82
C GLY A 152 -24.49 -9.26 -6.35
N LEU A 153 -23.37 -8.92 -5.69
CA LEU A 153 -22.04 -9.42 -6.04
C LEU A 153 -21.95 -10.94 -5.93
N MET A 154 -22.47 -11.53 -4.86
CA MET A 154 -22.47 -12.98 -4.65
C MET A 154 -23.31 -13.71 -5.70
N SER A 155 -24.43 -13.13 -6.13
CA SER A 155 -25.27 -13.69 -7.19
C SER A 155 -24.53 -13.70 -8.53
N GLN A 156 -23.81 -12.63 -8.86
CA GLN A 156 -22.96 -12.56 -10.05
C GLN A 156 -21.83 -13.60 -10.01
N VAL A 157 -21.17 -13.78 -8.87
CA VAL A 157 -20.09 -14.76 -8.71
C VAL A 157 -20.61 -16.20 -8.82
N LYS A 158 -21.79 -16.50 -8.28
CA LYS A 158 -22.38 -17.85 -8.32
C LYS A 158 -22.87 -18.26 -9.71
N SER A 159 -23.39 -17.30 -10.48
CA SER A 159 -24.00 -17.55 -11.80
C SER A 159 -23.04 -17.29 -12.97
N GLY A 160 -22.03 -16.47 -12.76
CA GLY A 160 -21.07 -16.09 -13.78
C GLY A 160 -20.03 -17.18 -14.07
N PRO A 161 -19.55 -17.28 -15.32
CA PRO A 161 -18.40 -18.12 -15.62
C PRO A 161 -17.16 -17.60 -14.89
N ILE A 162 -16.22 -18.51 -14.57
CA ILE A 162 -14.92 -18.11 -14.03
C ILE A 162 -14.25 -17.15 -15.03
N PRO A 163 -13.88 -15.94 -14.61
CA PRO A 163 -13.23 -14.96 -15.47
C PRO A 163 -11.99 -15.54 -16.13
N ASP A 164 -11.82 -15.30 -17.42
CA ASP A 164 -10.69 -15.82 -18.19
C ASP A 164 -9.33 -15.37 -17.62
N SER A 165 -9.30 -14.20 -16.99
CA SER A 165 -8.14 -13.66 -16.28
C SER A 165 -7.63 -14.54 -15.13
N LEU A 166 -8.47 -15.45 -14.60
CA LEU A 166 -8.12 -16.36 -13.50
C LEU A 166 -7.80 -17.79 -13.97
N ARG A 167 -8.19 -18.17 -15.20
CA ARG A 167 -8.10 -19.57 -15.67
C ARG A 167 -6.66 -20.07 -15.87
N HIS A 168 -5.75 -19.17 -16.19
CA HIS A 168 -4.36 -19.51 -16.55
C HIS A 168 -3.33 -19.01 -15.52
N LEU A 169 -3.75 -18.79 -14.27
CA LEU A 169 -2.84 -18.33 -13.24
C LEU A 169 -1.93 -19.47 -12.76
N PRO A 170 -0.61 -19.20 -12.58
CA PRO A 170 0.31 -20.18 -12.03
C PRO A 170 -0.10 -20.55 -10.60
N LYS A 171 0.17 -21.81 -10.20
CA LYS A 171 -0.11 -22.26 -8.83
C LYS A 171 0.70 -21.42 -7.83
N VAL A 172 0.01 -20.88 -6.84
CA VAL A 172 0.61 -20.15 -5.70
C VAL A 172 1.48 -21.13 -4.91
N GLU A 173 2.80 -21.02 -5.03
CA GLU A 173 3.73 -21.79 -4.21
C GLU A 173 3.70 -21.26 -2.77
N ARG A 174 3.04 -21.99 -1.87
CA ARG A 174 3.02 -21.62 -0.46
C ARG A 174 4.40 -21.89 0.13
N PRO A 175 5.07 -20.91 0.77
CA PRO A 175 6.32 -21.19 1.46
C PRO A 175 6.06 -22.26 2.52
N ALA A 176 6.81 -23.36 2.46
CA ALA A 176 6.66 -24.47 3.38
C ALA A 176 6.79 -23.95 4.81
N PHE A 177 5.72 -24.07 5.60
CA PHE A 177 5.72 -23.71 7.01
C PHE A 177 6.72 -24.62 7.74
N LYS A 178 7.97 -24.17 7.88
CA LYS A 178 8.97 -24.87 8.67
C LYS A 178 8.55 -24.75 10.13
N ARG A 179 7.85 -25.76 10.66
CA ARG A 179 7.63 -25.91 12.11
C ARG A 179 8.99 -25.85 12.78
N LYS A 180 9.29 -24.75 13.47
CA LYS A 180 10.42 -24.68 14.40
C LYS A 180 10.19 -25.78 15.44
N LYS A 181 10.89 -26.92 15.32
CA LYS A 181 10.97 -27.90 16.41
C LYS A 181 11.63 -27.16 17.58
N ARG A 182 10.86 -26.85 18.63
CA ARG A 182 11.41 -26.45 19.93
C ARG A 182 12.25 -27.63 20.43
N SER A 183 13.57 -27.58 20.31
CA SER A 183 14.43 -28.47 21.08
C SER A 183 14.47 -27.94 22.50
N TYR A 184 13.80 -28.61 23.43
CA TYR A 184 14.05 -28.37 24.84
C TYR A 184 15.42 -28.94 25.20
N PRO A 185 16.31 -28.17 25.86
CA PRO A 185 17.57 -28.71 26.36
C PRO A 185 17.23 -29.73 27.46
N LYS A 186 17.69 -30.97 27.28
CA LYS A 186 17.56 -32.04 28.27
C LYS A 186 18.44 -31.67 29.46
N SER A 187 17.84 -31.27 30.57
CA SER A 187 18.55 -30.99 31.83
C SER A 187 19.37 -32.21 32.25
N GLY A 188 20.68 -32.01 32.40
CA GLY A 188 21.61 -33.04 32.85
C GLY A 188 21.24 -33.53 34.24
N ALA A 189 21.13 -34.85 34.39
CA ALA A 189 21.01 -35.50 35.69
C ALA A 189 22.27 -35.22 36.51
N SER A 190 22.09 -34.61 37.66
CA SER A 190 23.09 -34.46 38.72
C SER A 190 23.63 -35.83 39.12
N LYS A 191 24.94 -36.05 38.94
CA LYS A 191 25.66 -37.18 39.55
C LYS A 191 25.73 -36.94 41.05
N ALA A 192 24.95 -37.70 41.82
CA ALA A 192 25.13 -37.84 43.26
C ALA A 192 26.43 -38.60 43.54
N GLY A 193 27.24 -38.06 44.44
CA GLY A 193 28.54 -38.58 44.82
C GLY A 193 28.45 -39.91 45.57
N ALA A 194 29.39 -40.81 45.25
CA ALA A 194 29.67 -42.00 46.05
C ALA A 194 31.10 -41.90 46.58
N SER A 195 31.19 -41.74 47.89
CA SER A 195 32.37 -41.81 48.74
C SER A 195 33.15 -43.11 48.52
N LYS A 196 34.47 -43.03 48.38
CA LYS A 196 35.39 -44.12 48.72
C LYS A 196 36.66 -43.59 49.36
N ARG A 197 36.81 -43.92 50.64
CA ARG A 197 38.00 -43.80 51.49
C ARG A 197 39.09 -44.77 51.00
N LYS A 198 40.35 -44.33 51.02
CA LYS A 198 41.59 -45.12 51.20
C LYS A 198 42.52 -44.19 51.99
N SER A 199 42.91 -44.42 53.24
CA SER A 199 43.65 -45.53 53.88
C SER A 199 45.03 -45.77 53.29
N SER A 200 46.02 -45.25 54.03
CA SER A 200 47.46 -45.52 54.06
C SER A 200 48.30 -45.21 52.82
#